data_AF-A0A7S2G4G4-F1
#
_entry.id   AF-A0A7S2G4G4-F1
#
_cell.length_a   1.000
_cell.length_b   1.000
_cell.length_c   1.000
_cell.angle_alpha   90.00
_cell.angle_beta   90.00
_cell.angle_gamma   90.00
#
_symmetry.space_group_name_H-M   'P 1'
#
loop_
_entity.id
_entity.type
_entity.pdbx_description
1 polymer ?
#
loop_
_entity_poly.entity_id
_entity_poly.type
_entity_poly.pdbx_seq_one_letter_code
_entity_poly.pdbx_strand_id
1 'polypeptide(L)'
;QLALTSNPDAVVMMLGTNDAKPQNWGQGSYEEDLTDLANTFLNLPSKPDLFMMVPPPLYSDGAYDMNQTVINSFLPEIVPRVAESVGATVIDVFGEMGGTKDCSSVDCLDGYELFCNHQSCDPCHPNDTGYVRMASIVFKVLYSDTMHNLGRPGEWPTLAEL
;
A
#
# COMPACT_ATOMS: atom_id res chain seq x y z
N GLN A 1 17.82 9.58 5.36
CA GLN A 1 18.95 9.46 4.41
C GLN A 1 19.38 8.01 4.15
N LEU A 2 19.33 7.09 5.13
CA LEU A 2 19.73 5.68 4.93
C LEU A 2 19.01 4.96 3.78
N ALA A 3 17.71 5.22 3.56
CA ALA A 3 16.95 4.61 2.47
C ALA A 3 17.53 4.94 1.08
N LEU A 4 17.95 6.19 0.84
CA LEU A 4 18.47 6.65 -0.46
C LEU A 4 19.88 6.11 -0.76
N THR A 5 20.59 5.65 0.27
CA THR A 5 21.94 5.09 0.14
C THR A 5 21.97 3.57 0.28
N SER A 6 20.81 2.91 0.32
CA SER A 6 20.70 1.46 0.53
C SER A 6 20.98 0.62 -0.72
N ASN A 7 21.12 1.26 -1.89
CA ASN A 7 21.27 0.59 -3.20
C ASN A 7 20.21 -0.50 -3.45
N PRO A 8 18.91 -0.17 -3.35
CA PRO A 8 17.85 -1.17 -3.40
C PRO A 8 17.61 -1.72 -4.81
N ASP A 9 17.33 -3.01 -4.90
CA ASP A 9 16.79 -3.66 -6.11
C ASP A 9 15.28 -3.45 -6.25
N ALA A 10 14.58 -3.31 -5.12
CA ALA A 10 13.14 -3.05 -5.06
C ALA A 10 12.81 -2.07 -3.93
N VAL A 11 11.79 -1.24 -4.15
CA VAL A 11 11.21 -0.33 -3.15
C VAL A 11 9.72 -0.64 -3.07
N VAL A 12 9.25 -0.97 -1.87
CA VAL A 12 7.83 -1.20 -1.58
C VAL A 12 7.37 -0.08 -0.64
N MET A 13 6.42 0.74 -1.08
CA MET A 13 5.95 1.90 -0.33
C MET A 13 4.44 1.85 -0.10
N MET A 14 4.04 2.18 1.13
CA MET A 14 2.65 2.32 1.56
C MET A 14 2.55 3.56 2.44
N LEU A 15 1.86 4.58 1.96
CA LEU A 15 1.62 5.85 2.66
C LEU A 15 0.14 6.22 2.51
N GLY A 16 -0.28 7.34 3.08
CA GLY A 16 -1.64 7.86 2.94
C GLY A 16 -2.49 7.77 4.21
N THR A 17 -2.31 6.74 5.06
CA THR A 17 -3.12 6.62 6.29
C THR A 17 -2.95 7.85 7.19
N ASN A 18 -1.72 8.32 7.43
CA ASN A 18 -1.48 9.52 8.24
C ASN A 18 -1.79 10.83 7.50
N ASP A 19 -1.71 10.83 6.18
CA ASP A 19 -2.06 11.97 5.34
C ASP A 19 -3.56 12.27 5.40
N ALA A 20 -4.39 11.26 5.70
CA ALA A 20 -5.83 11.40 5.89
C ALA A 20 -6.25 12.18 7.15
N LYS A 21 -5.31 12.59 8.02
CA LYS A 21 -5.65 13.49 9.13
C LYS A 21 -6.01 14.88 8.61
N PRO A 22 -7.04 15.56 9.16
CA PRO A 22 -7.47 16.88 8.68
C PRO A 22 -6.35 17.93 8.58
N GLN A 23 -5.37 17.89 9.49
CA GLN A 23 -4.22 18.81 9.49
C GLN A 23 -3.15 18.50 8.44
N ASN A 24 -3.14 17.28 7.89
CA ASN A 24 -2.19 16.83 6.88
C ASN A 24 -2.82 16.79 5.48
N TRP A 25 -4.14 16.58 5.41
CA TRP A 25 -4.82 16.31 4.15
C TRP A 25 -4.89 17.54 3.25
N GLY A 26 -4.15 17.46 2.15
CA GLY A 26 -4.38 18.24 0.95
C GLY A 26 -4.31 17.29 -0.23
N GLN A 27 -5.43 17.07 -0.93
CA GLN A 27 -5.47 16.07 -2.02
C GLN A 27 -4.42 16.35 -3.11
N GLY A 28 -4.32 17.61 -3.54
CA GLY A 28 -3.34 18.01 -4.56
C GLY A 28 -1.89 17.87 -4.09
N SER A 29 -1.60 18.27 -2.86
CA SER A 29 -0.25 18.11 -2.29
C SER A 29 0.10 16.64 -2.06
N TYR A 30 -0.86 15.80 -1.67
CA TYR A 30 -0.62 14.36 -1.51
C TYR A 30 -0.24 13.69 -2.84
N GLU A 31 -0.96 13.96 -3.93
CA GLU A 31 -0.66 13.38 -5.24
C GLU A 31 0.71 13.83 -5.77
N GLU A 32 1.05 15.11 -5.59
CA GLU A 32 2.35 15.69 -5.95
C GLU A 32 3.49 15.11 -5.08
N ASP A 33 3.36 15.14 -3.76
CA ASP A 33 4.37 14.65 -2.81
C ASP A 33 4.63 13.15 -2.98
N LEU A 34 3.58 12.37 -3.25
CA LEU A 34 3.70 10.94 -3.50
C LEU A 34 4.44 10.66 -4.82
N THR A 35 4.15 11.44 -5.86
CA THR A 35 4.84 11.38 -7.16
C THR A 35 6.31 11.75 -7.02
N ASP A 36 6.63 12.81 -6.29
CA ASP A 36 8.01 13.25 -6.04
C ASP A 36 8.81 12.24 -5.22
N LEU A 37 8.17 11.62 -4.22
CA LEU A 37 8.79 10.54 -3.46
C LEU A 37 9.10 9.32 -4.33
N ALA A 38 8.16 8.91 -5.19
CA ALA A 38 8.36 7.82 -6.14
C ALA A 38 9.53 8.13 -7.10
N ASN A 39 9.54 9.33 -7.68
CA ASN A 39 10.61 9.79 -8.57
C ASN A 39 11.98 9.85 -7.86
N THR A 40 12.01 10.16 -6.58
CA THR A 40 13.25 10.14 -5.78
C THR A 40 13.89 8.74 -5.80
N PHE A 41 13.10 7.67 -5.64
CA PHE A 41 13.59 6.30 -5.67
C PHE A 41 13.90 5.80 -7.09
N LEU A 42 13.06 6.11 -8.09
CA LEU A 42 13.29 5.74 -9.49
C LEU A 42 14.55 6.37 -10.09
N ASN A 43 14.96 7.52 -9.56
CA ASN A 43 16.19 8.22 -9.98
C ASN A 43 17.47 7.70 -9.30
N LEU A 44 17.37 6.74 -8.36
CA LEU A 44 18.55 6.12 -7.77
C LEU A 44 19.40 5.37 -8.82
N PRO A 45 20.73 5.30 -8.64
CA PRO A 45 21.61 4.56 -9.55
C PRO A 45 21.30 3.06 -9.64
N SER A 46 20.77 2.44 -8.59
CA SER A 46 20.38 1.02 -8.58
C SER A 46 19.20 0.70 -9.49
N LYS A 47 18.41 1.71 -9.90
CA LYS A 47 17.20 1.54 -10.70
C LYS A 47 16.27 0.48 -10.09
N PRO A 48 15.75 0.72 -8.87
CA PRO A 48 14.89 -0.25 -8.21
C PRO A 48 13.56 -0.42 -8.95
N ASP A 49 12.99 -1.62 -8.88
CA ASP A 49 11.57 -1.82 -9.17
C ASP A 49 10.74 -1.14 -8.07
N LEU A 50 9.73 -0.35 -8.45
CA LEU A 50 8.89 0.40 -7.51
C LEU A 50 7.50 -0.24 -7.39
N PHE A 51 7.10 -0.52 -6.15
CA PHE A 51 5.79 -1.04 -5.79
C PHE A 51 5.06 -0.05 -4.88
N MET A 52 3.86 0.35 -5.26
CA MET A 52 3.02 1.26 -4.49
C MET A 52 1.78 0.52 -3.98
N MET A 53 1.61 0.53 -2.67
CA MET A 53 0.52 -0.16 -1.99
C MET A 53 -0.61 0.83 -1.70
N VAL A 54 -1.84 0.50 -2.10
CA VAL A 54 -3.03 1.18 -1.60
C VAL A 54 -3.20 0.80 -0.13
N PRO A 55 -3.29 1.74 0.83
CA PRO A 55 -3.36 1.38 2.25
C PRO A 55 -4.64 0.60 2.60
N PRO A 56 -4.64 -0.19 3.70
CA PRO A 56 -5.84 -0.92 4.14
C PRO A 56 -7.03 0.01 4.44
N PRO A 57 -8.27 -0.50 4.42
CA PRO A 57 -9.46 0.27 4.79
C PRO A 57 -9.41 0.71 6.26
N LEU A 58 -9.97 1.88 6.54
CA LEU A 58 -10.29 2.32 7.90
C LEU A 58 -11.69 1.82 8.27
N TYR A 59 -11.83 1.09 9.38
CA TYR A 59 -13.11 0.49 9.79
C TYR A 59 -13.96 1.37 10.72
N SER A 60 -13.41 2.47 11.22
CA SER A 60 -14.14 3.42 12.05
C SER A 60 -13.68 4.83 11.71
N ASP A 61 -14.62 5.66 11.26
CA ASP A 61 -14.33 7.08 11.01
C ASP A 61 -13.83 7.78 12.27
N GLY A 62 -12.86 8.67 12.10
CA GLY A 62 -12.22 9.41 13.18
C GLY A 62 -11.26 8.59 14.05
N ALA A 63 -11.04 7.30 13.79
CA ALA A 63 -10.02 6.54 14.49
C ALA A 63 -8.64 7.19 14.30
N TYR A 64 -7.99 7.57 15.40
CA TYR A 64 -6.73 8.33 15.40
C TYR A 64 -6.79 9.65 14.60
N ASP A 65 -7.96 10.29 14.55
CA ASP A 65 -8.24 11.50 13.76
C ASP A 65 -8.14 11.31 12.23
N MET A 66 -8.17 10.06 11.76
CA MET A 66 -8.15 9.77 10.32
C MET A 66 -9.53 9.98 9.71
N ASN A 67 -9.56 10.57 8.52
CA ASN A 67 -10.78 10.70 7.73
C ASN A 67 -11.02 9.41 6.93
N GLN A 68 -12.11 8.70 7.23
CA GLN A 68 -12.45 7.44 6.54
C GLN A 68 -12.74 7.64 5.05
N THR A 69 -13.37 8.75 4.67
CA THR A 69 -13.65 9.04 3.25
C THR A 69 -12.35 9.20 2.47
N VAL A 70 -11.35 9.85 3.05
CA VAL A 70 -10.02 9.95 2.44
C VAL A 70 -9.43 8.56 2.22
N ILE A 71 -9.36 7.74 3.27
CA ILE A 71 -8.73 6.41 3.20
C ILE A 71 -9.49 5.45 2.29
N ASN A 72 -10.82 5.41 2.37
CA ASN A 72 -11.61 4.38 1.70
C ASN A 72 -12.13 4.79 0.32
N SER A 73 -12.04 6.08 -0.05
CA SER A 73 -12.54 6.57 -1.35
C SER A 73 -11.49 7.31 -2.17
N PHE A 74 -10.66 8.15 -1.56
CA PHE A 74 -9.67 8.94 -2.31
C PHE A 74 -8.35 8.19 -2.53
N LEU A 75 -7.78 7.57 -1.49
CA LEU A 75 -6.51 6.85 -1.63
C LEU A 75 -6.56 5.66 -2.61
N PRO A 76 -7.64 4.85 -2.68
CA PRO A 76 -7.77 3.77 -3.65
C PRO A 76 -7.85 4.23 -5.10
N GLU A 77 -8.11 5.53 -5.33
CA GLU A 77 -8.13 6.13 -6.66
C GLU A 77 -6.81 6.86 -6.98
N ILE A 78 -6.24 7.58 -6.00
CA ILE A 78 -5.04 8.40 -6.21
C ILE A 78 -3.78 7.52 -6.29
N VAL A 79 -3.63 6.54 -5.39
CA VAL A 79 -2.41 5.71 -5.36
C VAL A 79 -2.20 4.92 -6.66
N PRO A 80 -3.22 4.24 -7.23
CA PRO A 80 -3.05 3.57 -8.52
C PRO A 80 -2.75 4.54 -9.67
N ARG A 81 -3.36 5.73 -9.67
CA ARG A 81 -3.11 6.77 -10.69
C ARG A 81 -1.68 7.28 -10.66
N VAL A 82 -1.13 7.55 -9.46
CA VAL A 82 0.28 7.94 -9.30
C VAL A 82 1.21 6.80 -9.73
N ALA A 83 0.90 5.57 -9.32
CA ALA A 83 1.70 4.42 -9.71
C ALA A 83 1.75 4.26 -11.25
N GLU A 84 0.61 4.41 -11.93
CA GLU A 84 0.55 4.39 -13.39
C GLU A 84 1.37 5.53 -14.02
N SER A 85 1.31 6.75 -13.48
CA SER A 85 1.99 7.91 -14.05
C SER A 85 3.52 7.81 -13.98
N VAL A 86 4.06 7.09 -12.99
CA VAL A 86 5.51 6.89 -12.79
C VAL A 86 6.00 5.50 -13.24
N GLY A 87 5.10 4.63 -13.72
CA GLY A 87 5.43 3.27 -14.15
C GLY A 87 5.73 2.29 -12.99
N ALA A 88 5.18 2.54 -11.81
CA ALA A 88 5.26 1.63 -10.66
C ALA A 88 4.19 0.53 -10.71
N THR A 89 4.44 -0.57 -10.01
CA THR A 89 3.47 -1.67 -9.85
C THR A 89 2.54 -1.40 -8.65
N VAL A 90 1.23 -1.53 -8.84
CA VAL A 90 0.25 -1.38 -7.75
C VAL A 90 0.07 -2.69 -6.99
N ILE A 91 0.06 -2.61 -5.66
CA ILE A 91 -0.37 -3.68 -4.75
C ILE A 91 -1.67 -3.23 -4.07
N ASP A 92 -2.79 -3.85 -4.42
CA ASP A 92 -4.10 -3.52 -3.86
C ASP A 92 -4.32 -4.17 -2.48
N VAL A 93 -3.70 -3.61 -1.45
CA VAL A 93 -3.93 -4.07 -0.07
C VAL A 93 -5.32 -3.68 0.42
N PHE A 94 -5.87 -2.54 -0.04
CA PHE A 94 -7.23 -2.11 0.30
C PHE A 94 -8.27 -3.20 0.01
N GLY A 95 -8.33 -3.66 -1.25
CA GLY A 95 -9.28 -4.69 -1.66
C GLY A 95 -9.03 -6.03 -0.96
N GLU A 96 -7.78 -6.45 -0.85
CA GLU A 96 -7.41 -7.74 -0.24
C GLU A 96 -7.58 -7.80 1.29
N MET A 97 -7.75 -6.64 1.91
CA MET A 97 -8.05 -6.45 3.34
C MET A 97 -9.52 -6.07 3.59
N GLY A 98 -10.42 -6.29 2.61
CA GLY A 98 -11.88 -6.14 2.81
C GLY A 98 -12.46 -4.77 2.43
N GLY A 99 -11.66 -3.92 1.78
CA GLY A 99 -12.14 -2.69 1.16
C GLY A 99 -12.92 -2.96 -0.12
N THR A 100 -14.02 -2.22 -0.31
CA THR A 100 -14.84 -2.31 -1.52
C THR A 100 -14.82 -0.96 -2.24
N LYS A 101 -14.60 -0.95 -3.56
CA LYS A 101 -14.71 0.30 -4.34
C LYS A 101 -16.12 0.88 -4.21
N ASP A 102 -16.23 2.21 -4.15
CA ASP A 102 -17.49 2.95 -3.91
C ASP A 102 -18.14 2.71 -2.53
N CYS A 103 -17.43 2.06 -1.61
CA CYS A 103 -17.86 1.90 -0.23
C CYS A 103 -17.44 3.10 0.63
N SER A 104 -18.41 3.99 0.90
CA SER A 104 -18.22 5.19 1.72
C SER A 104 -18.74 5.05 3.16
N SER A 105 -19.25 3.87 3.54
CA SER A 105 -19.70 3.58 4.91
C SER A 105 -19.16 2.23 5.41
N VAL A 106 -19.12 2.06 6.73
CA VAL A 106 -18.67 0.82 7.37
C VAL A 106 -19.50 -0.42 7.01
N ASP A 107 -20.71 -0.24 6.49
CA ASP A 107 -21.66 -1.32 6.22
C ASP A 107 -21.29 -2.19 4.98
N CYS A 108 -20.31 -1.75 4.18
CA CYS A 108 -19.85 -2.44 2.98
C CYS A 108 -18.36 -2.84 3.03
N LEU A 109 -17.75 -2.75 4.22
CA LEU A 109 -16.41 -3.28 4.48
C LEU A 109 -16.54 -4.70 5.04
N ASP A 110 -15.80 -5.64 4.44
CA ASP A 110 -15.63 -6.99 4.95
C ASP A 110 -14.31 -7.09 5.71
N GLY A 111 -14.00 -8.23 6.35
CA GLY A 111 -12.64 -8.48 6.87
C GLY A 111 -12.29 -7.79 8.19
N TYR A 112 -13.26 -7.28 8.96
CA TYR A 112 -13.01 -6.62 10.24
C TYR A 112 -12.25 -7.51 11.24
N GLU A 113 -12.35 -8.83 11.11
CA GLU A 113 -11.57 -9.80 11.91
C GLU A 113 -10.05 -9.70 11.72
N LEU A 114 -9.58 -9.06 10.63
CA LEU A 114 -8.17 -8.76 10.40
C LEU A 114 -7.66 -7.57 11.24
N PHE A 115 -8.57 -6.84 11.88
CA PHE A 115 -8.33 -5.62 12.66
C PHE A 115 -8.79 -5.78 14.11
N CYS A 116 -9.82 -6.61 14.33
CA CYS A 116 -10.39 -6.86 15.65
C CYS A 116 -10.58 -8.35 15.92
N ASN A 117 -9.83 -8.87 16.90
CA ASN A 117 -9.94 -10.21 17.43
C ASN A 117 -9.81 -10.20 18.98
N HIS A 118 -9.66 -11.36 19.59
CA HIS A 118 -9.52 -11.48 21.05
C HIS A 118 -8.20 -10.94 21.62
N GLN A 119 -7.18 -10.71 20.78
CA GLN A 119 -5.85 -10.23 21.16
C GLN A 119 -5.73 -8.71 21.04
N SER A 120 -6.34 -8.13 19.99
CA SER A 120 -6.32 -6.69 19.71
C SER A 120 -7.59 -6.30 18.94
N CYS A 121 -8.10 -5.11 19.21
CA CYS A 121 -9.23 -4.53 18.48
C CYS A 121 -8.95 -3.06 18.16
N ASP A 122 -8.48 -2.81 16.95
CA ASP A 122 -8.09 -1.49 16.46
C ASP A 122 -8.61 -1.32 15.02
N PRO A 123 -9.50 -0.34 14.74
CA PRO A 123 -10.10 -0.17 13.41
C PRO A 123 -9.17 0.44 12.35
N CYS A 124 -7.93 0.78 12.71
CA CYS A 124 -6.91 1.36 11.84
C CYS A 124 -5.69 0.43 11.68
N HIS A 125 -5.27 -0.24 12.76
CA HIS A 125 -4.10 -1.11 12.74
C HIS A 125 -4.53 -2.58 12.66
N PRO A 126 -4.04 -3.34 11.67
CA PRO A 126 -4.29 -4.77 11.61
C PRO A 126 -3.80 -5.50 12.87
N ASN A 127 -4.42 -6.62 13.19
CA ASN A 127 -3.89 -7.58 14.16
C ASN A 127 -2.85 -8.50 13.51
N ASP A 128 -2.30 -9.46 14.25
CA ASP A 128 -1.28 -10.39 13.76
C ASP A 128 -1.74 -11.15 12.49
N THR A 129 -2.99 -11.61 12.45
CA THR A 129 -3.58 -12.27 11.26
C THR A 129 -3.66 -11.30 10.08
N GLY A 130 -4.07 -10.05 10.33
CA GLY A 130 -4.10 -8.99 9.33
C GLY A 130 -2.71 -8.67 8.76
N TYR A 131 -1.69 -8.56 9.61
CA TYR A 131 -0.31 -8.34 9.14
C TYR A 131 0.24 -9.55 8.37
N VAL A 132 -0.08 -10.78 8.75
CA VAL A 132 0.26 -11.99 7.98
C VAL A 132 -0.41 -11.96 6.60
N ARG A 133 -1.69 -11.55 6.53
CA ARG A 133 -2.41 -11.37 5.27
C ARG A 133 -1.73 -10.32 4.39
N MET A 134 -1.38 -9.15 4.93
CA MET A 134 -0.64 -8.09 4.23
C MET A 134 0.70 -8.59 3.68
N ALA A 135 1.50 -9.27 4.50
CA ALA A 135 2.77 -9.83 4.06
C ALA A 135 2.57 -10.84 2.91
N SER A 136 1.52 -11.66 2.97
CA SER A 136 1.18 -12.64 1.92
C SER A 136 0.79 -11.96 0.59
N ILE A 137 0.06 -10.84 0.65
CA ILE A 137 -0.31 -10.05 -0.54
C ILE A 137 0.94 -9.48 -1.21
N VAL A 138 1.82 -8.85 -0.42
CA VAL A 138 3.10 -8.29 -0.91
C VAL A 138 3.95 -9.40 -1.53
N PHE A 139 4.14 -10.50 -0.81
CA PHE A 139 4.90 -11.65 -1.27
C PHE A 139 4.36 -12.20 -2.60
N LYS A 140 3.04 -12.40 -2.73
CA LYS A 140 2.43 -12.88 -3.97
C LYS A 140 2.74 -11.97 -5.18
N VAL A 141 2.76 -10.64 -4.99
CA VAL A 141 3.05 -9.71 -6.10
C VAL A 141 4.53 -9.73 -6.47
N LEU A 142 5.42 -9.62 -5.48
CA LEU A 142 6.87 -9.57 -5.71
C LEU A 142 7.38 -10.83 -6.42
N TYR A 143 6.78 -11.98 -6.12
CA TYR A 143 7.19 -13.29 -6.62
C TYR A 143 6.24 -13.88 -7.68
N SER A 144 5.39 -13.04 -8.28
CA SER A 144 4.53 -13.48 -9.38
C SER A 144 5.31 -13.66 -10.70
N ASP A 145 4.88 -14.58 -11.55
CA ASP A 145 5.48 -14.85 -12.87
C ASP A 145 5.59 -13.60 -13.76
N THR A 146 4.77 -12.58 -13.51
CA THR A 146 4.81 -11.29 -14.20
C THR A 146 6.12 -10.53 -13.93
N MET A 147 6.69 -10.62 -12.71
CA MET A 147 7.97 -9.98 -12.37
C MET A 147 9.18 -10.76 -12.90
N HIS A 148 9.10 -12.09 -12.96
CA HIS A 148 10.16 -12.94 -13.53
C HIS A 148 10.38 -12.67 -15.04
N ASN A 149 9.36 -12.17 -15.75
CA ASN A 149 9.42 -11.89 -17.18
C ASN A 149 9.87 -10.46 -17.55
N LEU A 150 10.11 -9.56 -16.58
CA LEU A 150 10.64 -8.21 -16.83
C LEU A 150 12.16 -8.17 -17.14
N GLY A 151 12.77 -9.34 -17.40
CA GLY A 151 14.06 -9.42 -18.10
C GLY A 151 15.30 -9.14 -17.25
N ARG A 152 15.22 -9.20 -15.91
CA ARG A 152 16.40 -9.34 -15.06
C ARG A 152 16.72 -10.82 -14.86
N PRO A 153 17.83 -11.34 -15.40
CA PRO A 153 18.23 -12.71 -15.15
C PRO A 153 18.83 -12.83 -13.73
N GLY A 154 18.15 -13.55 -12.84
CA GLY A 154 18.72 -14.10 -11.61
C GLY A 154 18.04 -13.72 -10.29
N GLU A 155 17.74 -14.75 -9.49
CA GLU A 155 17.76 -14.77 -8.01
C GLU A 155 16.52 -14.40 -7.18
N TRP A 156 15.31 -14.32 -7.74
CA TRP A 156 14.11 -14.40 -6.88
C TRP A 156 13.61 -15.85 -6.81
N PRO A 157 13.58 -16.50 -5.64
CA PRO A 157 13.02 -17.84 -5.51
C PRO A 157 11.56 -17.83 -5.95
N THR A 158 11.20 -18.75 -6.84
CA THR A 158 9.82 -18.99 -7.23
C THR A 158 8.98 -19.41 -6.02
N LEU A 159 7.65 -19.27 -6.11
CA LEU A 159 6.73 -19.77 -5.07
C LEU A 159 6.90 -21.27 -4.76
N ALA A 160 7.51 -22.04 -5.67
CA ALA A 160 7.80 -23.46 -5.49
C ALA A 160 9.13 -23.74 -4.78
N GLU A 161 9.99 -22.73 -4.61
CA GLU A 161 11.32 -22.82 -4.00
C GLU A 161 11.36 -22.37 -2.53
N LEU A 162 10.20 -21.98 -1.97
CA LEU A 162 9.99 -21.56 -0.58
C LEU A 162 9.06 -22.53 0.15
#